data_AF-A0A0Q9TNX7-F1
#
_entry.id   AF-A0A0Q9TNX7-F1
#
_cell.length_a   1.000
_cell.length_b   1.000
_cell.length_c   1.000
_cell.angle_alpha   90.00
_cell.angle_beta   90.00
_cell.angle_gamma   90.00
#
_symmetry.space_group_name_H-M   'P 1'
#
loop_
_entity.id
_entity.type
_entity.pdbx_description
1 polymer ?
#
loop_
_entity_poly.entity_id
_entity_poly.type
_entity_poly.pdbx_seq_one_letter_code
_entity_poly.pdbx_strand_id
1 'polypeptide(L)'
;MIDRPHFKFSRRGYEPEEVDSFIESQNRTLQAAKKDAAERSVELTKLNAALTDLRGQLGQQSRVMADLKKNSSPAPAQTFADLGERIAQILSLADQEAGEMRTRANGEADEIRERANRAAAELKATTATYAEQARARADEESVRIIAQANREAQAVVAEAQSVTAAQRQEAAAEYESHRLKASTASAELEVKLAARRESADAEFEARRQQQEAALNESESRLRQLTERAEHDAHEMRAKAERLLENAQTQSDQIVSEARDHASRLREESDRELAASTAQRDSITAQLGNVRQMLATLGGGALMDTLGAPAKTAQPPQVADAQQPVPAVQQAASADDSGDDRDEVAPSEAAASDADQPDDAQPTAEAADGQGDDAEGVDTDGESSSYGSDESSYYQRSAASDKVGATRR
;
A
#
# COMPACT_ATOMS: atom_id res chain seq x y z
N MET A 1 -69.25 37.19 32.48
CA MET A 1 -67.96 37.88 32.27
C MET A 1 -67.70 37.94 30.77
N ILE A 2 -66.95 38.94 30.29
CA ILE A 2 -66.28 38.83 28.99
C ILE A 2 -64.90 38.29 29.31
N ASP A 3 -64.64 37.05 28.93
CA ASP A 3 -63.29 36.49 29.04
C ASP A 3 -62.39 37.18 27.99
N ARG A 4 -61.13 37.42 28.34
CA ARG A 4 -60.19 38.16 27.49
C ARG A 4 -59.05 37.24 27.06
N PRO A 5 -58.96 36.89 25.76
CA PRO A 5 -57.84 36.07 25.28
C PRO A 5 -56.52 36.79 25.55
N HIS A 6 -55.53 36.04 26.01
CA HIS A 6 -54.20 36.57 26.31
C HIS A 6 -53.21 36.12 25.23
N PHE A 7 -53.05 36.96 24.22
CA PHE A 7 -52.09 36.73 23.15
C PHE A 7 -50.66 37.08 23.58
N LYS A 8 -49.66 36.46 22.94
CA LYS A 8 -48.23 36.81 23.04
C LYS A 8 -47.93 38.06 22.23
N PHE A 9 -46.91 38.81 22.66
CA PHE A 9 -46.42 40.00 21.97
C PHE A 9 -45.15 39.68 21.16
N SER A 10 -45.26 39.81 19.84
CA SER A 10 -44.10 39.91 18.93
C SER A 10 -43.64 41.37 18.82
N ARG A 11 -42.50 41.62 18.16
CA ARG A 11 -41.76 42.91 18.18
C ARG A 11 -42.53 44.17 17.70
N ARG A 12 -43.74 44.03 17.16
CA ARG A 12 -44.62 45.16 16.75
C ARG A 12 -46.12 44.96 17.04
N GLY A 13 -46.53 43.95 17.80
CA GLY A 13 -47.95 43.66 18.04
C GLY A 13 -48.18 42.28 18.64
N TYR A 14 -49.41 41.76 18.54
CA TYR A 14 -49.69 40.37 18.86
C TYR A 14 -49.14 39.42 17.79
N GLU A 15 -48.92 38.15 18.16
CA GLU A 15 -48.51 37.08 17.25
C GLU A 15 -49.65 36.72 16.27
N PRO A 16 -49.49 36.90 14.94
CA PRO A 16 -50.60 36.75 13.99
C PRO A 16 -51.26 35.37 14.01
N GLU A 17 -50.46 34.31 14.03
CA GLU A 17 -50.94 32.92 14.01
C GLU A 17 -51.81 32.56 15.23
N GLU A 18 -51.49 33.13 16.40
CA GLU A 18 -52.27 32.97 17.63
C GLU A 18 -53.58 33.78 17.61
N VAL A 19 -53.60 34.90 16.88
CA VAL A 19 -54.81 35.71 16.66
C VAL A 19 -55.73 35.07 15.62
N ASP A 20 -55.19 34.59 14.50
CA ASP A 20 -55.95 33.98 13.41
C ASP A 20 -56.57 32.64 13.84
N SER A 21 -55.79 31.76 14.51
CA SER A 21 -56.34 30.51 15.09
C SER A 21 -57.41 30.77 16.15
N PHE A 22 -57.28 31.83 16.96
CA PHE A 22 -58.34 32.27 17.87
C PHE A 22 -59.59 32.75 17.12
N ILE A 23 -59.43 33.53 16.05
CA ILE A 23 -60.55 33.99 15.19
C ILE A 23 -61.25 32.80 14.53
N GLU A 24 -60.52 31.79 14.06
CA GLU A 24 -61.11 30.55 13.54
C GLU A 24 -61.90 29.79 14.63
N SER A 25 -61.34 29.65 15.83
CA SER A 25 -62.02 29.00 16.96
C SER A 25 -63.31 29.72 17.36
N GLN A 26 -63.31 31.06 17.37
CA GLN A 26 -64.52 31.85 17.61
C GLN A 26 -65.53 31.69 16.47
N ASN A 27 -65.10 31.75 15.21
CA ASN A 27 -65.99 31.57 14.07
C ASN A 27 -66.66 30.18 14.08
N ARG A 28 -65.89 29.12 14.38
CA ARG A 28 -66.41 27.75 14.54
C ARG A 28 -67.43 27.66 15.67
N THR A 29 -67.14 28.28 16.82
CA THR A 29 -68.06 28.35 17.98
C THR A 29 -69.34 29.13 17.66
N LEU A 30 -69.24 30.24 16.93
CA LEU A 30 -70.35 31.10 16.51
C LEU A 30 -71.24 30.37 15.47
N GLN A 31 -70.63 29.63 14.54
CA GLN A 31 -71.37 28.77 13.60
C GLN A 31 -72.11 27.63 14.32
N ALA A 32 -71.48 26.97 15.29
CA ALA A 32 -72.14 25.96 16.13
C ALA A 32 -73.33 26.56 16.90
N ALA A 33 -73.13 27.69 17.61
CA ALA A 33 -74.20 28.38 18.34
C ALA A 33 -75.37 28.84 17.44
N LYS A 34 -75.11 29.19 16.18
CA LYS A 34 -76.16 29.49 15.17
C LYS A 34 -76.94 28.24 14.75
N LYS A 35 -76.26 27.10 14.54
CA LYS A 35 -76.91 25.82 14.23
C LYS A 35 -77.82 25.36 15.36
N ASP A 36 -77.28 25.36 16.58
CA ASP A 36 -77.98 25.14 17.85
C ASP A 36 -79.27 25.98 17.98
N ALA A 37 -79.20 27.28 17.67
CA ALA A 37 -80.34 28.18 17.75
C ALA A 37 -81.40 27.89 16.67
N ALA A 38 -80.96 27.51 15.46
CA ALA A 38 -81.87 27.10 14.39
C ALA A 38 -82.60 25.79 14.77
N GLU A 39 -81.89 24.79 15.27
CA GLU A 39 -82.47 23.50 15.69
C GLU A 39 -83.52 23.69 16.80
N ARG A 40 -83.19 24.45 17.85
CA ARG A 40 -84.15 24.79 18.92
C ARG A 40 -85.38 25.55 18.40
N SER A 41 -85.27 26.35 17.34
CA SER A 41 -86.44 27.02 16.74
C SER A 41 -87.39 26.05 16.02
N VAL A 42 -86.84 24.99 15.40
CA VAL A 42 -87.63 23.91 14.78
C VAL A 42 -88.30 23.05 15.86
N GLU A 43 -87.63 22.77 16.98
CA GLU A 43 -88.23 22.07 18.12
C GLU A 43 -89.38 22.87 18.74
N LEU A 44 -89.20 24.18 18.96
CA LEU A 44 -90.24 25.05 19.53
C LEU A 44 -91.47 25.16 18.61
N THR A 45 -91.30 25.22 17.29
CA THR A 45 -92.44 25.21 16.35
C THR A 45 -93.16 23.86 16.34
N LYS A 46 -92.42 22.75 16.35
CA LYS A 46 -92.99 21.39 16.47
C LYS A 46 -93.77 21.17 17.77
N LEU A 47 -93.27 21.67 18.90
CA LEU A 47 -93.96 21.61 20.20
C LEU A 47 -95.25 22.44 20.22
N ASN A 48 -95.26 23.63 19.61
CA ASN A 48 -96.46 24.46 19.51
C ASN A 48 -97.55 23.81 18.63
N ALA A 49 -97.17 23.09 17.57
CA ALA A 49 -98.10 22.29 16.78
C ALA A 49 -98.75 21.18 17.63
N ALA A 50 -97.94 20.36 18.33
CA ALA A 50 -98.45 19.28 19.18
C ALA A 50 -99.37 19.77 20.32
N LEU A 51 -99.08 20.94 20.92
CA LEU A 51 -99.95 21.59 21.91
C LEU A 51 -101.29 22.08 21.32
N THR A 52 -101.36 22.29 20.01
CA THR A 52 -102.59 22.69 19.31
C THR A 52 -103.45 21.46 19.02
N ASP A 53 -102.84 20.37 18.53
CA ASP A 53 -103.53 19.09 18.27
C ASP A 53 -104.13 18.49 19.56
N LEU A 54 -103.38 18.49 20.67
CA LEU A 54 -103.85 17.95 21.95
C LEU A 54 -105.06 18.72 22.50
N ARG A 55 -105.10 20.05 22.30
CA ARG A 55 -106.28 20.88 22.62
C ARG A 55 -107.48 20.51 21.75
N GLY A 56 -107.26 20.21 20.47
CA GLY A 56 -108.28 19.67 19.57
C GLY A 56 -108.87 18.34 20.06
N GLN A 57 -108.02 17.40 20.47
CA GLN A 57 -108.44 16.09 20.98
C GLN A 57 -109.27 16.20 22.28
N LEU A 58 -108.86 17.03 23.24
CA LEU A 58 -109.64 17.31 24.45
C LEU A 58 -111.00 17.97 24.13
N GLY A 59 -111.04 18.84 23.11
CA GLY A 59 -112.27 19.45 22.59
C GLY A 59 -113.21 18.45 21.89
N GLN A 60 -112.70 17.30 21.42
CA GLN A 60 -113.50 16.21 20.87
C GLN A 60 -113.99 15.27 21.98
N GLN A 61 -113.11 14.81 22.88
CA GLN A 61 -113.46 13.89 23.97
C GLN A 61 -114.55 14.46 24.89
N SER A 62 -114.48 15.76 25.21
CA SER A 62 -115.48 16.44 26.04
C SER A 62 -116.89 16.46 25.40
N ARG A 63 -116.99 16.49 24.07
CA ARG A 63 -118.28 16.36 23.35
C ARG A 63 -118.83 14.94 23.44
N VAL A 64 -118.00 13.93 23.13
CA VAL A 64 -118.36 12.51 23.22
C VAL A 64 -118.87 12.14 24.62
N MET A 65 -118.21 12.64 25.68
CA MET A 65 -118.63 12.41 27.06
C MET A 65 -119.98 13.07 27.41
N ALA A 66 -120.30 14.23 26.81
CA ALA A 66 -121.61 14.87 27.00
C ALA A 66 -122.73 14.08 26.29
N ASP A 67 -122.48 13.61 25.07
CA ASP A 67 -123.45 12.80 24.31
C ASP A 67 -123.70 11.43 24.98
N LEU A 68 -122.66 10.76 25.46
CA LEU A 68 -122.79 9.47 26.17
C LEU A 68 -123.64 9.62 27.45
N LYS A 69 -123.40 10.69 28.22
CA LYS A 69 -124.14 10.97 29.46
C LYS A 69 -125.64 11.26 29.22
N LYS A 70 -126.00 11.77 28.04
CA LYS A 70 -127.38 12.07 27.66
C LYS A 70 -128.21 10.82 27.34
N ASN A 71 -127.56 9.73 26.93
CA ASN A 71 -128.22 8.56 26.36
C ASN A 71 -128.36 7.37 27.33
N SER A 72 -128.01 7.54 28.60
CA SER A 72 -128.01 6.46 29.62
C SER A 72 -129.16 6.59 30.62
N SER A 73 -130.15 5.70 30.51
CA SER A 73 -131.19 5.42 31.52
C SER A 73 -131.43 3.92 31.62
N PRO A 74 -131.54 3.33 32.82
CA PRO A 74 -131.60 1.88 33.01
C PRO A 74 -133.00 1.27 32.83
N ALA A 75 -133.05 0.01 32.40
CA ALA A 75 -134.25 -0.84 32.35
C ALA A 75 -134.22 -1.91 33.47
N PRO A 76 -135.38 -2.48 33.88
CA PRO A 76 -135.48 -3.36 35.06
C PRO A 76 -134.93 -4.79 34.87
N ALA A 77 -134.84 -5.53 35.99
CA ALA A 77 -134.03 -6.75 36.14
C ALA A 77 -134.57 -8.03 35.45
N GLN A 78 -133.63 -8.92 35.08
CA GLN A 78 -133.86 -10.26 34.54
C GLN A 78 -133.99 -11.31 35.66
N THR A 79 -134.54 -12.50 35.38
CA THR A 79 -134.76 -13.54 36.42
C THR A 79 -133.56 -14.48 36.58
N PHE A 80 -133.50 -15.19 37.72
CA PHE A 80 -132.41 -16.12 38.04
C PHE A 80 -132.33 -17.35 37.12
N ALA A 81 -133.43 -17.77 36.48
CA ALA A 81 -133.43 -18.89 35.54
C ALA A 81 -132.78 -18.49 34.20
N ASP A 82 -133.22 -17.36 33.63
CA ASP A 82 -132.64 -16.77 32.42
C ASP A 82 -131.13 -16.49 32.63
N LEU A 83 -130.77 -16.01 33.82
CA LEU A 83 -129.40 -15.75 34.21
C LEU A 83 -128.55 -17.04 34.25
N GLY A 84 -129.10 -18.16 34.74
CA GLY A 84 -128.42 -19.45 34.79
C GLY A 84 -128.10 -20.02 33.40
N GLU A 85 -129.08 -20.02 32.50
CA GLU A 85 -128.86 -20.48 31.12
C GLU A 85 -127.91 -19.54 30.35
N ARG A 86 -128.05 -18.22 30.55
CA ARG A 86 -127.14 -17.22 29.98
C ARG A 86 -125.71 -17.36 30.51
N ILE A 87 -125.51 -17.70 31.79
CA ILE A 87 -124.18 -18.00 32.35
C ILE A 87 -123.60 -19.27 31.72
N ALA A 88 -124.39 -20.32 31.51
CA ALA A 88 -123.92 -21.53 30.84
C ALA A 88 -123.50 -21.25 29.38
N GLN A 89 -124.26 -20.43 28.65
CA GLN A 89 -123.89 -19.98 27.30
C GLN A 89 -122.61 -19.13 27.31
N ILE A 90 -122.46 -18.20 28.25
CA ILE A 90 -121.24 -17.38 28.40
C ILE A 90 -120.01 -18.24 28.73
N LEU A 91 -120.14 -19.25 29.60
CA LEU A 91 -119.04 -20.17 29.93
C LEU A 91 -118.64 -21.05 28.74
N SER A 92 -119.62 -21.55 27.97
CA SER A 92 -119.37 -22.30 26.73
C SER A 92 -118.65 -21.45 25.68
N LEU A 93 -119.11 -20.22 25.47
CA LEU A 93 -118.48 -19.26 24.57
C LEU A 93 -117.06 -18.90 25.02
N ALA A 94 -116.83 -18.73 26.33
CA ALA A 94 -115.53 -18.40 26.88
C ALA A 94 -114.50 -19.54 26.76
N ASP A 95 -114.89 -20.81 26.91
CA ASP A 95 -113.96 -21.93 26.69
C ASP A 95 -113.72 -22.19 25.19
N GLN A 96 -114.71 -21.95 24.32
CA GLN A 96 -114.52 -21.92 22.87
C GLN A 96 -113.52 -20.81 22.47
N GLU A 97 -113.72 -19.58 22.93
CA GLU A 97 -112.83 -18.44 22.65
C GLU A 97 -111.44 -18.66 23.26
N ALA A 98 -111.33 -19.26 24.45
CA ALA A 98 -110.05 -19.68 25.02
C ALA A 98 -109.40 -20.81 24.20
N GLY A 99 -110.19 -21.74 23.64
CA GLY A 99 -109.74 -22.76 22.69
C GLY A 99 -109.12 -22.12 21.44
N GLU A 100 -109.85 -21.20 20.81
CA GLU A 100 -109.35 -20.46 19.65
C GLU A 100 -108.12 -19.60 19.96
N MET A 101 -108.10 -18.90 21.11
CA MET A 101 -106.93 -18.11 21.51
C MET A 101 -105.70 -18.99 21.71
N ARG A 102 -105.84 -20.17 22.34
CA ARG A 102 -104.76 -21.16 22.46
C ARG A 102 -104.30 -21.65 21.09
N THR A 103 -105.21 -21.93 20.17
CA THR A 103 -104.89 -22.37 18.80
C THR A 103 -104.19 -21.28 17.98
N ARG A 104 -104.68 -20.04 18.03
CA ARG A 104 -104.05 -18.87 17.38
C ARG A 104 -102.66 -18.61 17.94
N ALA A 105 -102.51 -18.54 19.27
CA ALA A 105 -101.22 -18.30 19.91
C ALA A 105 -100.18 -19.40 19.62
N ASN A 106 -100.60 -20.66 19.52
CA ASN A 106 -99.71 -21.75 19.10
C ASN A 106 -99.29 -21.58 17.62
N GLY A 107 -100.23 -21.28 16.71
CA GLY A 107 -99.92 -21.03 15.30
C GLY A 107 -98.97 -19.85 15.09
N GLU A 108 -99.21 -18.73 15.77
CA GLU A 108 -98.33 -17.56 15.78
C GLU A 108 -96.93 -17.89 16.32
N ALA A 109 -96.84 -18.69 17.40
CA ALA A 109 -95.58 -19.12 17.96
C ALA A 109 -94.79 -20.05 17.01
N ASP A 110 -95.47 -20.96 16.30
CA ASP A 110 -94.84 -21.84 15.31
C ASP A 110 -94.44 -21.09 14.03
N GLU A 111 -95.23 -20.13 13.56
CA GLU A 111 -94.81 -19.19 12.51
C GLU A 111 -93.55 -18.40 12.90
N ILE A 112 -93.49 -17.91 14.15
CA ILE A 112 -92.31 -17.18 14.66
C ILE A 112 -91.09 -18.12 14.71
N ARG A 113 -91.26 -19.37 15.15
CA ARG A 113 -90.19 -20.40 15.13
C ARG A 113 -89.71 -20.70 13.71
N GLU A 114 -90.61 -20.94 12.76
CA GLU A 114 -90.23 -21.18 11.36
C GLU A 114 -89.49 -19.99 10.75
N ARG A 115 -89.99 -18.77 10.98
CA ARG A 115 -89.40 -17.52 10.48
C ARG A 115 -88.00 -17.30 11.06
N ALA A 116 -87.82 -17.55 12.37
CA ALA A 116 -86.52 -17.48 13.03
C ALA A 116 -85.54 -18.56 12.54
N ASN A 117 -86.00 -19.81 12.41
CA ASN A 117 -85.19 -20.93 11.90
C ASN A 117 -84.74 -20.69 10.44
N ARG A 118 -85.61 -20.12 9.61
CA ARG A 118 -85.31 -19.77 8.22
C ARG A 118 -84.26 -18.66 8.15
N ALA A 119 -84.45 -17.57 8.87
CA ALA A 119 -83.48 -16.47 8.95
C ALA A 119 -82.11 -16.94 9.51
N ALA A 120 -82.11 -17.83 10.51
CA ALA A 120 -80.87 -18.42 11.04
C ALA A 120 -80.17 -19.33 10.02
N ALA A 121 -80.92 -20.09 9.21
CA ALA A 121 -80.35 -20.90 8.14
C ALA A 121 -79.77 -20.05 7.00
N GLU A 122 -80.48 -18.99 6.58
CA GLU A 122 -80.02 -18.02 5.58
C GLU A 122 -78.77 -17.27 6.04
N LEU A 123 -78.74 -16.80 7.30
CA LEU A 123 -77.56 -16.19 7.91
C LEU A 123 -76.37 -17.18 7.99
N LYS A 124 -76.62 -18.43 8.35
CA LYS A 124 -75.57 -19.47 8.39
C LYS A 124 -75.02 -19.80 7.00
N ALA A 125 -75.88 -19.88 5.98
CA ALA A 125 -75.46 -20.13 4.61
C ALA A 125 -74.61 -18.96 4.05
N THR A 126 -75.11 -17.73 4.18
CA THR A 126 -74.41 -16.53 3.71
C THR A 126 -73.08 -16.30 4.43
N THR A 127 -73.01 -16.48 5.76
CA THR A 127 -71.75 -16.37 6.50
C THR A 127 -70.76 -17.49 6.17
N ALA A 128 -71.22 -18.73 5.92
CA ALA A 128 -70.36 -19.81 5.45
C ALA A 128 -69.76 -19.49 4.06
N THR A 129 -70.59 -19.08 3.09
CA THR A 129 -70.12 -18.69 1.75
C THR A 129 -69.16 -17.50 1.81
N TYR A 130 -69.40 -16.51 2.67
CA TYR A 130 -68.47 -15.38 2.85
C TYR A 130 -67.14 -15.84 3.47
N ALA A 131 -67.16 -16.73 4.46
CA ALA A 131 -65.93 -17.28 5.06
C ALA A 131 -65.13 -18.14 4.06
N GLU A 132 -65.79 -18.90 3.18
CA GLU A 132 -65.16 -19.65 2.09
C GLU A 132 -64.54 -18.72 1.05
N GLN A 133 -65.25 -17.66 0.63
CA GLN A 133 -64.70 -16.65 -0.28
C GLN A 133 -63.53 -15.87 0.33
N ALA A 134 -63.58 -15.55 1.62
CA ALA A 134 -62.48 -14.87 2.32
C ALA A 134 -61.23 -15.76 2.40
N ARG A 135 -61.40 -17.07 2.67
CA ARG A 135 -60.29 -18.05 2.63
C ARG A 135 -59.70 -18.16 1.23
N ALA A 136 -60.53 -18.40 0.21
CA ALA A 136 -60.06 -18.54 -1.17
C ALA A 136 -59.25 -17.31 -1.65
N ARG A 137 -59.67 -16.08 -1.29
CA ARG A 137 -58.91 -14.87 -1.57
C ARG A 137 -57.57 -14.83 -0.83
N ALA A 138 -57.56 -15.14 0.46
CA ALA A 138 -56.34 -15.18 1.27
C ALA A 138 -55.35 -16.26 0.78
N ASP A 139 -55.86 -17.42 0.33
CA ASP A 139 -55.07 -18.50 -0.27
C ASP A 139 -54.47 -18.05 -1.62
N GLU A 140 -55.27 -17.42 -2.49
CA GLU A 140 -54.80 -16.84 -3.75
C GLU A 140 -53.74 -15.75 -3.54
N GLU A 141 -53.96 -14.83 -2.61
CA GLU A 141 -53.01 -13.76 -2.28
C GLU A 141 -51.72 -14.33 -1.67
N SER A 142 -51.82 -15.31 -0.78
CA SER A 142 -50.65 -16.03 -0.23
C SER A 142 -49.83 -16.70 -1.34
N VAL A 143 -50.47 -17.39 -2.29
CA VAL A 143 -49.79 -18.01 -3.44
C VAL A 143 -49.15 -16.96 -4.34
N ARG A 144 -49.80 -15.81 -4.59
CA ARG A 144 -49.24 -14.71 -5.39
C ARG A 144 -48.01 -14.07 -4.71
N ILE A 145 -48.08 -13.80 -3.40
CA ILE A 145 -46.98 -13.23 -2.60
C ILE A 145 -45.80 -14.20 -2.56
N ILE A 146 -46.05 -15.49 -2.27
CA ILE A 146 -45.00 -16.52 -2.28
C ILE A 146 -44.37 -16.66 -3.68
N ALA A 147 -45.17 -16.63 -4.75
CA ALA A 147 -44.65 -16.68 -6.12
C ALA A 147 -43.85 -15.41 -6.50
N GLN A 148 -44.19 -14.26 -5.96
CA GLN A 148 -43.43 -13.01 -6.13
C GLN A 148 -42.10 -13.05 -5.38
N ALA A 149 -42.13 -13.33 -4.07
CA ALA A 149 -40.92 -13.42 -3.25
C ALA A 149 -39.93 -14.47 -3.78
N ASN A 150 -40.40 -15.59 -4.33
CA ASN A 150 -39.54 -16.58 -4.98
C ASN A 150 -38.88 -16.04 -6.28
N ARG A 151 -39.59 -15.24 -7.09
CA ARG A 151 -38.99 -14.59 -8.28
C ARG A 151 -37.96 -13.53 -7.90
N GLU A 152 -38.24 -12.73 -6.88
CA GLU A 152 -37.34 -11.71 -6.35
C GLU A 152 -36.07 -12.35 -5.76
N ALA A 153 -36.21 -13.39 -4.94
CA ALA A 153 -35.08 -14.17 -4.44
C ALA A 153 -34.26 -14.82 -5.56
N GLN A 154 -34.90 -15.34 -6.61
CA GLN A 154 -34.20 -15.89 -7.79
C GLN A 154 -33.45 -14.80 -8.58
N ALA A 155 -34.02 -13.60 -8.71
CA ALA A 155 -33.36 -12.46 -9.35
C ALA A 155 -32.12 -12.02 -8.55
N VAL A 156 -32.23 -11.84 -7.24
CA VAL A 156 -31.11 -11.49 -6.35
C VAL A 156 -30.00 -12.56 -6.40
N VAL A 157 -30.35 -13.85 -6.44
CA VAL A 157 -29.37 -14.93 -6.59
C VAL A 157 -28.69 -14.90 -7.96
N ALA A 158 -29.42 -14.62 -9.04
CA ALA A 158 -28.84 -14.52 -10.39
C ALA A 158 -27.92 -13.30 -10.54
N GLU A 159 -28.28 -12.16 -9.92
CA GLU A 159 -27.47 -10.94 -9.87
C GLU A 159 -26.20 -11.15 -9.03
N ALA A 160 -26.32 -11.73 -7.83
CA ALA A 160 -25.15 -12.07 -7.02
C ALA A 160 -24.20 -13.04 -7.75
N GLN A 161 -24.73 -13.98 -8.54
CA GLN A 161 -23.93 -14.88 -9.37
C GLN A 161 -23.26 -14.15 -10.54
N SER A 162 -23.93 -13.21 -11.23
CA SER A 162 -23.33 -12.46 -12.35
C SER A 162 -22.24 -11.50 -11.87
N VAL A 163 -22.46 -10.79 -10.75
CA VAL A 163 -21.44 -9.93 -10.12
C VAL A 163 -20.24 -10.76 -9.65
N THR A 164 -20.46 -11.92 -9.01
CA THR A 164 -19.38 -12.83 -8.60
C THR A 164 -18.61 -13.38 -9.81
N ALA A 165 -19.29 -13.62 -10.95
CA ALA A 165 -18.64 -14.07 -12.18
C ALA A 165 -17.78 -12.95 -12.81
N ALA A 166 -18.29 -11.72 -12.84
CA ALA A 166 -17.55 -10.55 -13.34
C ALA A 166 -16.28 -10.31 -12.52
N GLN A 167 -16.38 -10.23 -11.19
CA GLN A 167 -15.25 -10.05 -10.28
C GLN A 167 -14.18 -11.15 -10.43
N ARG A 168 -14.60 -12.41 -10.67
CA ARG A 168 -13.67 -13.52 -10.95
C ARG A 168 -12.98 -13.39 -12.30
N GLN A 169 -13.68 -12.88 -13.32
CA GLN A 169 -13.10 -12.63 -14.64
C GLN A 169 -12.11 -11.45 -14.60
N GLU A 170 -12.44 -10.39 -13.87
CA GLU A 170 -11.57 -9.23 -13.63
C GLU A 170 -10.29 -9.65 -12.89
N ALA A 171 -10.42 -10.32 -11.74
CA ALA A 171 -9.28 -10.82 -10.96
C ALA A 171 -8.42 -11.82 -11.75
N ALA A 172 -9.03 -12.65 -12.61
CA ALA A 172 -8.29 -13.54 -13.51
C ALA A 172 -7.52 -12.76 -14.58
N ALA A 173 -8.12 -11.75 -15.21
CA ALA A 173 -7.47 -10.90 -16.20
C ALA A 173 -6.32 -10.07 -15.59
N GLU A 174 -6.50 -9.54 -14.37
CA GLU A 174 -5.45 -8.89 -13.61
C GLU A 174 -4.29 -9.85 -13.33
N TYR A 175 -4.57 -11.04 -12.79
CA TYR A 175 -3.58 -12.08 -12.51
C TYR A 175 -2.81 -12.50 -13.77
N GLU A 176 -3.49 -12.69 -14.90
CA GLU A 176 -2.83 -12.97 -16.18
C GLU A 176 -1.96 -11.79 -16.64
N SER A 177 -2.41 -10.54 -16.45
CA SER A 177 -1.58 -9.35 -16.71
C SER A 177 -0.32 -9.33 -15.84
N HIS A 178 -0.43 -9.69 -14.55
CA HIS A 178 0.71 -9.76 -13.63
C HIS A 178 1.66 -10.90 -14.00
N ARG A 179 1.13 -12.08 -14.37
CA ARG A 179 1.93 -13.21 -14.87
C ARG A 179 2.69 -12.85 -16.16
N LEU A 180 2.05 -12.12 -17.07
CA LEU A 180 2.69 -11.63 -18.29
C LEU A 180 3.78 -10.59 -17.98
N LYS A 181 3.47 -9.56 -17.17
CA LYS A 181 4.45 -8.53 -16.72
C LYS A 181 5.67 -9.15 -16.03
N ALA A 182 5.46 -10.15 -15.18
CA ALA A 182 6.53 -10.89 -14.52
C ALA A 182 7.38 -11.69 -15.52
N SER A 183 6.74 -12.38 -16.48
CA SER A 183 7.42 -13.13 -17.53
C SER A 183 8.28 -12.22 -18.43
N THR A 184 7.75 -11.06 -18.85
CA THR A 184 8.51 -10.09 -19.64
C THR A 184 9.65 -9.47 -18.85
N ALA A 185 9.44 -9.15 -17.56
CA ALA A 185 10.50 -8.64 -16.69
C ALA A 185 11.64 -9.66 -16.51
N SER A 186 11.33 -10.95 -16.33
CA SER A 186 12.33 -12.03 -16.27
C SER A 186 13.12 -12.14 -17.58
N ALA A 187 12.44 -12.17 -18.73
CA ALA A 187 13.10 -12.22 -20.04
C ALA A 187 13.97 -10.99 -20.31
N GLU A 188 13.53 -9.79 -19.92
CA GLU A 188 14.35 -8.57 -19.98
C GLU A 188 15.58 -8.65 -19.08
N LEU A 189 15.46 -9.23 -17.88
CA LEU A 189 16.60 -9.43 -16.96
C LEU A 189 17.60 -10.44 -17.53
N GLU A 190 17.13 -11.54 -18.13
CA GLU A 190 18.00 -12.50 -18.82
C GLU A 190 18.76 -11.85 -19.98
N VAL A 191 18.09 -11.04 -20.82
CA VAL A 191 18.73 -10.29 -21.91
C VAL A 191 19.73 -9.26 -21.38
N LYS A 192 19.39 -8.50 -20.33
CA LYS A 192 20.29 -7.51 -19.71
C LYS A 192 21.51 -8.18 -19.06
N LEU A 193 21.35 -9.37 -18.47
CA LEU A 193 22.45 -10.16 -17.92
C LEU A 193 23.32 -10.80 -19.00
N ALA A 194 22.73 -11.26 -20.11
CA ALA A 194 23.48 -11.76 -21.26
C ALA A 194 24.33 -10.66 -21.91
N ALA A 195 23.73 -9.50 -22.20
CA ALA A 195 24.44 -8.34 -22.74
C ALA A 195 25.57 -7.85 -21.81
N ARG A 196 25.35 -7.86 -20.49
CA ARG A 196 26.40 -7.50 -19.50
C ARG A 196 27.53 -8.54 -19.41
N ARG A 197 27.26 -9.82 -19.69
CA ARG A 197 28.32 -10.84 -19.82
C ARG A 197 29.11 -10.61 -21.10
N GLU A 198 28.43 -10.48 -22.24
CA GLU A 198 29.07 -10.22 -23.54
C GLU A 198 29.94 -8.95 -23.51
N SER A 199 29.48 -7.86 -22.88
CA SER A 199 30.29 -6.65 -22.72
C SER A 199 31.49 -6.85 -21.79
N ALA A 200 31.34 -7.60 -20.69
CA ALA A 200 32.43 -7.89 -19.78
C ALA A 200 33.48 -8.82 -20.41
N ASP A 201 33.04 -9.85 -21.12
CA ASP A 201 33.90 -10.77 -21.86
C ASP A 201 34.67 -10.02 -22.96
N ALA A 202 34.00 -9.14 -23.72
CA ALA A 202 34.64 -8.27 -24.72
C ALA A 202 35.65 -7.28 -24.09
N GLU A 203 35.37 -6.72 -22.91
CA GLU A 203 36.34 -5.92 -22.15
C GLU A 203 37.56 -6.75 -21.70
N PHE A 204 37.35 -7.97 -21.21
CA PHE A 204 38.46 -8.87 -20.84
C PHE A 204 39.29 -9.29 -22.05
N GLU A 205 38.66 -9.59 -23.18
CA GLU A 205 39.32 -9.88 -24.46
C GLU A 205 40.16 -8.69 -24.94
N ALA A 206 39.61 -7.47 -24.89
CA ALA A 206 40.32 -6.25 -25.28
C ALA A 206 41.52 -5.95 -24.36
N ARG A 207 41.34 -6.09 -23.04
CA ARG A 207 42.44 -5.95 -22.05
C ARG A 207 43.52 -7.00 -22.26
N ARG A 208 43.14 -8.26 -22.57
CA ARG A 208 44.07 -9.35 -22.90
C ARG A 208 44.87 -9.04 -24.16
N GLN A 209 44.22 -8.60 -25.23
CA GLN A 209 44.88 -8.20 -26.48
C GLN A 209 45.84 -7.01 -26.27
N GLN A 210 45.47 -6.03 -25.44
CA GLN A 210 46.36 -4.91 -25.09
C GLN A 210 47.60 -5.37 -24.31
N GLN A 211 47.44 -6.28 -23.35
CA GLN A 211 48.57 -6.86 -22.60
C GLN A 211 49.47 -7.71 -23.50
N GLU A 212 48.89 -8.54 -24.37
CA GLU A 212 49.62 -9.35 -25.34
C GLU A 212 50.39 -8.47 -26.35
N ALA A 213 49.78 -7.38 -26.84
CA ALA A 213 50.46 -6.41 -27.71
C ALA A 213 51.63 -5.70 -26.99
N ALA A 214 51.45 -5.30 -25.73
CA ALA A 214 52.50 -4.67 -24.93
C ALA A 214 53.67 -5.63 -24.63
N LEU A 215 53.38 -6.92 -24.36
CA LEU A 215 54.40 -7.95 -24.20
C LEU A 215 55.16 -8.21 -25.51
N ASN A 216 54.45 -8.36 -26.64
CA ASN A 216 55.07 -8.52 -27.95
C ASN A 216 55.94 -7.31 -28.36
N GLU A 217 55.52 -6.09 -28.02
CA GLU A 217 56.35 -4.90 -28.25
C GLU A 217 57.59 -4.90 -27.33
N SER A 218 57.44 -5.27 -26.06
CA SER A 218 58.55 -5.39 -25.11
C SER A 218 59.57 -6.43 -25.56
N GLU A 219 59.12 -7.61 -26.01
CA GLU A 219 59.98 -8.64 -26.59
C GLU A 219 60.68 -8.17 -27.88
N SER A 220 59.97 -7.46 -28.76
CA SER A 220 60.57 -6.89 -29.98
C SER A 220 61.66 -5.87 -29.66
N ARG A 221 61.41 -4.98 -28.69
CA ARG A 221 62.40 -4.01 -28.18
C ARG A 221 63.59 -4.72 -27.54
N LEU A 222 63.38 -5.80 -26.78
CA LEU A 222 64.44 -6.59 -26.17
C LEU A 222 65.31 -7.30 -27.23
N ARG A 223 64.69 -7.94 -28.24
CA ARG A 223 65.41 -8.59 -29.35
C ARG A 223 66.25 -7.58 -30.14
N GLN A 224 65.70 -6.41 -30.46
CA GLN A 224 66.45 -5.32 -31.10
C GLN A 224 67.60 -4.79 -30.22
N LEU A 225 67.44 -4.79 -28.88
CA LEU A 225 68.51 -4.40 -27.96
C LEU A 225 69.62 -5.46 -27.91
N THR A 226 69.27 -6.76 -27.88
CA THR A 226 70.27 -7.85 -27.91
C THR A 226 70.99 -7.92 -29.25
N GLU A 227 70.28 -7.79 -30.38
CA GLU A 227 70.90 -7.75 -31.73
C GLU A 227 71.91 -6.59 -31.86
N ARG A 228 71.57 -5.40 -31.32
CA ARG A 228 72.50 -4.26 -31.27
C ARG A 228 73.68 -4.52 -30.34
N ALA A 229 73.44 -5.02 -29.13
CA ALA A 229 74.51 -5.32 -28.18
C ALA A 229 75.46 -6.42 -28.68
N GLU A 230 74.95 -7.43 -29.39
CA GLU A 230 75.74 -8.44 -30.09
C GLU A 230 76.55 -7.83 -31.24
N HIS A 231 75.93 -6.98 -32.07
CA HIS A 231 76.61 -6.27 -33.16
C HIS A 231 77.73 -5.36 -32.63
N ASP A 232 77.46 -4.53 -31.63
CA ASP A 232 78.43 -3.65 -30.97
C ASP A 232 79.57 -4.48 -30.34
N ALA A 233 79.25 -5.61 -29.70
CA ALA A 233 80.26 -6.51 -29.13
C ALA A 233 81.10 -7.21 -30.22
N HIS A 234 80.51 -7.53 -31.39
CA HIS A 234 81.26 -8.04 -32.54
C HIS A 234 82.15 -6.96 -33.17
N GLU A 235 81.65 -5.74 -33.35
CA GLU A 235 82.45 -4.59 -33.80
C GLU A 235 83.62 -4.32 -32.85
N MET A 236 83.39 -4.31 -31.53
CA MET A 236 84.42 -4.03 -30.53
C MET A 236 85.45 -5.16 -30.43
N ARG A 237 85.07 -6.43 -30.60
CA ARG A 237 86.02 -7.55 -30.76
C ARG A 237 86.87 -7.37 -32.01
N ALA A 238 86.26 -7.13 -33.18
CA ALA A 238 86.99 -6.93 -34.44
C ALA A 238 87.91 -5.69 -34.41
N LYS A 239 87.53 -4.61 -33.68
CA LYS A 239 88.39 -3.44 -33.44
C LYS A 239 89.56 -3.79 -32.52
N ALA A 240 89.34 -4.57 -31.46
CA ALA A 240 90.39 -5.04 -30.55
C ALA A 240 91.36 -6.02 -31.24
N GLU A 241 90.86 -6.95 -32.04
CA GLU A 241 91.66 -7.89 -32.85
C GLU A 241 92.57 -7.14 -33.82
N ARG A 242 92.03 -6.17 -34.58
CA ARG A 242 92.83 -5.30 -35.46
C ARG A 242 93.86 -4.47 -34.68
N LEU A 243 93.54 -3.98 -33.49
CA LEU A 243 94.50 -3.25 -32.66
C LEU A 243 95.63 -4.16 -32.17
N LEU A 244 95.33 -5.40 -31.80
CA LEU A 244 96.33 -6.41 -31.43
C LEU A 244 97.19 -6.83 -32.63
N GLU A 245 96.61 -7.06 -33.80
CA GLU A 245 97.32 -7.38 -35.06
C GLU A 245 98.24 -6.23 -35.49
N ASN A 246 97.78 -4.98 -35.42
CA ASN A 246 98.61 -3.80 -35.68
C ASN A 246 99.74 -3.66 -34.64
N ALA A 247 99.46 -3.86 -33.35
CA ALA A 247 100.46 -3.78 -32.29
C ALA A 247 101.51 -4.91 -32.38
N GLN A 248 101.11 -6.11 -32.78
CA GLN A 248 102.00 -7.23 -33.09
C GLN A 248 102.88 -6.90 -34.30
N THR A 249 102.27 -6.44 -35.40
CA THR A 249 102.99 -6.03 -36.62
C THR A 249 104.00 -4.92 -36.34
N GLN A 250 103.63 -3.89 -35.55
CA GLN A 250 104.54 -2.83 -35.11
C GLN A 250 105.64 -3.36 -34.18
N SER A 251 105.33 -4.31 -33.29
CA SER A 251 106.33 -4.93 -32.41
C SER A 251 107.34 -5.76 -33.21
N ASP A 252 106.88 -6.55 -34.19
CA ASP A 252 107.75 -7.33 -35.06
C ASP A 252 108.59 -6.44 -35.99
N GLN A 253 108.03 -5.32 -36.47
CA GLN A 253 108.78 -4.28 -37.20
C GLN A 253 109.87 -3.67 -36.31
N ILE A 254 109.54 -3.17 -35.11
CA ILE A 254 110.51 -2.59 -34.16
C ILE A 254 111.59 -3.61 -33.78
N VAL A 255 111.22 -4.88 -33.58
CA VAL A 255 112.16 -5.96 -33.26
C VAL A 255 113.03 -6.33 -34.47
N SER A 256 112.53 -6.24 -35.70
CA SER A 256 113.34 -6.41 -36.92
C SER A 256 114.29 -5.24 -37.12
N GLU A 257 113.81 -4.00 -37.05
CA GLU A 257 114.63 -2.80 -37.16
C GLU A 257 115.72 -2.76 -36.08
N ALA A 258 115.41 -3.17 -34.85
CA ALA A 258 116.38 -3.31 -33.77
C ALA A 258 117.40 -4.43 -34.03
N ARG A 259 117.02 -5.55 -34.65
CA ARG A 259 117.96 -6.61 -35.11
C ARG A 259 118.85 -6.11 -36.24
N ASP A 260 118.31 -5.38 -37.20
CA ASP A 260 119.05 -4.83 -38.34
C ASP A 260 119.97 -3.68 -37.92
N HIS A 261 119.57 -2.88 -36.93
CA HIS A 261 120.41 -1.87 -36.30
C HIS A 261 121.49 -2.53 -35.43
N ALA A 262 121.17 -3.55 -34.64
CA ALA A 262 122.17 -4.29 -33.86
C ALA A 262 123.16 -5.06 -34.76
N SER A 263 122.74 -5.50 -35.94
CA SER A 263 123.61 -6.16 -36.92
C SER A 263 124.51 -5.15 -37.64
N ARG A 264 123.97 -4.00 -38.08
CA ARG A 264 124.78 -2.89 -38.60
C ARG A 264 125.77 -2.35 -37.57
N LEU A 265 125.33 -2.13 -36.32
CA LEU A 265 126.20 -1.68 -35.24
C LEU A 265 127.29 -2.71 -34.89
N ARG A 266 127.02 -4.02 -35.03
CA ARG A 266 128.05 -5.07 -34.95
C ARG A 266 129.02 -4.98 -36.12
N GLU A 267 128.55 -4.91 -37.36
CA GLU A 267 129.43 -4.73 -38.52
C GLU A 267 130.27 -3.46 -38.43
N GLU A 268 129.71 -2.36 -37.93
CA GLU A 268 130.42 -1.10 -37.70
C GLU A 268 131.43 -1.25 -36.56
N SER A 269 131.05 -1.88 -35.44
CA SER A 269 131.99 -2.22 -34.35
C SER A 269 133.11 -3.15 -34.80
N ASP A 270 132.82 -4.14 -35.65
CA ASP A 270 133.78 -5.09 -36.21
C ASP A 270 134.69 -4.42 -37.25
N ARG A 271 134.17 -3.47 -38.04
CA ARG A 271 134.97 -2.61 -38.94
C ARG A 271 135.84 -1.64 -38.14
N GLU A 272 135.34 -1.06 -37.05
CA GLU A 272 136.12 -0.21 -36.14
C GLU A 272 137.17 -1.01 -35.37
N LEU A 273 136.86 -2.23 -34.93
CA LEU A 273 137.83 -3.16 -34.34
C LEU A 273 138.88 -3.59 -35.38
N ALA A 274 138.48 -3.87 -36.62
CA ALA A 274 139.41 -4.20 -37.71
C ALA A 274 140.27 -2.99 -38.10
N ALA A 275 139.71 -1.78 -38.16
CA ALA A 275 140.45 -0.55 -38.43
C ALA A 275 141.39 -0.17 -37.27
N SER A 276 140.96 -0.33 -36.02
CA SER A 276 141.77 -0.13 -34.81
C SER A 276 142.87 -1.18 -34.70
N THR A 277 142.59 -2.43 -35.06
CA THR A 277 143.60 -3.50 -35.15
C THR A 277 144.59 -3.23 -36.28
N ALA A 278 144.12 -2.87 -37.48
CA ALA A 278 144.99 -2.45 -38.59
C ALA A 278 145.79 -1.18 -38.28
N GLN A 279 145.26 -0.26 -37.46
CA GLN A 279 145.99 0.89 -36.94
C GLN A 279 147.05 0.47 -35.91
N ARG A 280 146.75 -0.52 -35.05
CA ARG A 280 147.70 -1.16 -34.13
C ARG A 280 148.81 -1.89 -34.87
N ASP A 281 148.48 -2.61 -35.94
CA ASP A 281 149.41 -3.37 -36.77
C ASP A 281 150.23 -2.42 -37.64
N SER A 282 149.63 -1.33 -38.12
CA SER A 282 150.33 -0.20 -38.76
C SER A 282 151.32 0.45 -37.79
N ILE A 283 150.93 0.75 -36.56
CA ILE A 283 151.84 1.28 -35.51
C ILE A 283 152.92 0.25 -35.17
N THR A 284 152.59 -1.05 -35.12
CA THR A 284 153.55 -2.14 -34.84
C THR A 284 154.53 -2.33 -36.00
N ALA A 285 154.08 -2.19 -37.25
CA ALA A 285 154.92 -2.20 -38.45
C ALA A 285 155.78 -0.93 -38.56
N GLN A 286 155.25 0.23 -38.17
CA GLN A 286 156.02 1.48 -38.06
C GLN A 286 157.09 1.37 -36.98
N LEU A 287 156.78 0.82 -35.79
CA LEU A 287 157.74 0.52 -34.74
C LEU A 287 158.75 -0.57 -35.16
N GLY A 288 158.34 -1.52 -36.00
CA GLY A 288 159.22 -2.52 -36.64
C GLY A 288 160.19 -1.88 -37.63
N ASN A 289 159.71 -0.97 -38.48
CA ASN A 289 160.52 -0.26 -39.48
C ASN A 289 161.44 0.78 -38.80
N VAL A 290 160.98 1.43 -37.72
CA VAL A 290 161.83 2.26 -36.85
C VAL A 290 162.88 1.42 -36.12
N ARG A 291 162.57 0.20 -35.65
CA ARG A 291 163.58 -0.76 -35.16
C ARG A 291 164.60 -1.12 -36.24
N GLN A 292 164.16 -1.35 -37.47
CA GLN A 292 165.03 -1.64 -38.61
C GLN A 292 165.96 -0.44 -38.95
N MET A 293 165.44 0.78 -38.87
CA MET A 293 166.17 2.01 -39.20
C MET A 293 167.09 2.49 -38.06
N LEU A 294 166.76 2.18 -36.81
CA LEU A 294 167.63 2.36 -35.64
C LEU A 294 168.72 1.28 -35.54
N ALA A 295 168.59 0.13 -36.23
CA ALA A 295 169.68 -0.83 -36.34
C ALA A 295 170.91 -0.30 -37.10
N THR A 296 170.76 0.81 -37.84
CA THR A 296 171.84 1.49 -38.57
C THR A 296 172.47 2.69 -37.86
N LEU A 297 172.04 3.07 -36.64
CA LEU A 297 172.72 4.11 -35.86
C LEU A 297 172.49 4.00 -34.34
N GLY A 298 173.51 3.50 -33.62
CA GLY A 298 173.61 3.59 -32.16
C GLY A 298 172.83 2.51 -31.38
N GLY A 299 173.53 1.77 -30.51
CA GLY A 299 172.95 0.68 -29.72
C GLY A 299 172.82 0.96 -28.22
N GLY A 300 171.98 0.15 -27.55
CA GLY A 300 171.71 0.17 -26.11
C GLY A 300 170.66 1.20 -25.68
N ALA A 301 170.08 1.16 -24.48
CA ALA A 301 169.91 0.11 -23.46
C ALA A 301 168.99 0.69 -22.34
N LEU A 302 168.54 -0.13 -21.37
CA LEU A 302 167.85 0.27 -20.11
C LEU A 302 166.36 0.74 -20.32
N MET A 303 165.34 0.18 -19.61
CA MET A 303 164.92 0.33 -18.19
C MET A 303 164.26 1.71 -17.91
N ASP A 304 163.23 1.90 -17.07
CA ASP A 304 162.33 1.04 -16.25
C ASP A 304 161.12 1.92 -15.76
N THR A 305 160.25 1.40 -14.88
CA THR A 305 159.35 2.10 -13.93
C THR A 305 157.97 2.63 -14.37
N LEU A 306 156.93 1.97 -13.83
CA LEU A 306 155.90 2.51 -12.91
C LEU A 306 155.48 4.00 -13.03
N GLY A 307 154.18 4.28 -13.23
CA GLY A 307 153.61 5.62 -13.01
C GLY A 307 152.11 5.79 -13.28
N ALA A 308 151.27 5.65 -12.24
CA ALA A 308 149.95 6.29 -12.14
C ALA A 308 150.14 7.69 -11.46
N PRO A 309 149.13 8.60 -11.32
CA PRO A 309 147.66 8.46 -11.48
C PRO A 309 147.10 9.62 -12.39
N ALA A 310 145.91 10.24 -12.30
CA ALA A 310 144.86 10.28 -11.27
C ALA A 310 143.53 10.92 -11.75
N LYS A 311 142.42 10.60 -11.04
CA LYS A 311 141.26 11.44 -10.62
C LYS A 311 140.48 12.25 -11.71
N THR A 312 139.17 12.47 -11.61
CA THR A 312 138.29 12.72 -10.43
C THR A 312 137.09 11.75 -10.38
N ALA A 313 136.47 11.39 -9.23
CA ALA A 313 135.93 12.18 -8.10
C ALA A 313 134.67 12.99 -8.52
N GLN A 314 133.43 12.45 -8.60
CA GLN A 314 132.56 11.69 -7.65
C GLN A 314 131.63 12.64 -6.82
N PRO A 315 130.86 12.27 -5.75
CA PRO A 315 129.42 12.55 -5.68
C PRO A 315 129.00 13.43 -4.47
N PRO A 316 127.70 13.63 -4.14
CA PRO A 316 126.89 12.63 -3.40
C PRO A 316 125.38 12.59 -3.79
N GLN A 317 124.58 11.85 -3.01
CA GLN A 317 123.10 11.95 -2.89
C GLN A 317 122.75 12.58 -1.53
N VAL A 318 121.57 13.20 -1.37
CA VAL A 318 120.75 13.38 -0.13
C VAL A 318 119.43 14.10 -0.51
N ALA A 319 118.42 14.29 0.35
CA ALA A 319 117.68 13.45 1.33
C ALA A 319 116.67 14.33 2.09
N ASP A 320 115.68 13.71 2.77
CA ASP A 320 114.78 14.30 3.79
C ASP A 320 113.84 15.47 3.40
N ALA A 321 112.71 15.76 4.09
CA ALA A 321 111.79 14.92 4.89
C ALA A 321 110.48 15.71 5.24
N GLN A 322 109.57 15.03 5.98
CA GLN A 322 108.58 15.55 6.96
C GLN A 322 107.12 15.88 6.56
N GLN A 323 106.26 15.54 7.55
CA GLN A 323 104.79 15.63 7.73
C GLN A 323 104.46 16.86 8.64
N PRO A 324 103.20 17.27 9.00
CA PRO A 324 102.05 16.43 9.41
C PRO A 324 100.60 16.96 9.19
N VAL A 325 99.61 16.27 9.80
CA VAL A 325 98.15 16.53 9.89
C VAL A 325 97.74 17.23 11.20
N PRO A 326 96.52 17.80 11.32
CA PRO A 326 95.42 17.13 12.08
C PRO A 326 93.97 17.38 11.56
N ALA A 327 92.95 16.91 12.31
CA ALA A 327 91.50 16.91 11.98
C ALA A 327 90.74 18.22 12.34
N VAL A 328 89.38 18.33 12.36
CA VAL A 328 88.45 17.78 13.40
C VAL A 328 86.94 18.02 13.04
N GLN A 329 86.07 16.99 13.23
CA GLN A 329 84.57 16.99 13.42
C GLN A 329 83.65 17.51 12.27
N GLN A 330 82.32 17.23 12.21
CA GLN A 330 81.34 16.74 13.22
C GLN A 330 80.21 15.79 12.67
N ALA A 331 79.48 15.14 13.60
CA ALA A 331 78.36 14.16 13.51
C ALA A 331 77.13 14.57 12.63
N ALA A 332 76.23 13.71 12.10
CA ALA A 332 75.43 12.56 12.65
C ALA A 332 74.34 12.98 13.68
N SER A 333 73.12 12.40 13.78
CA SER A 333 72.50 11.12 13.32
C SER A 333 70.99 11.36 12.96
N ALA A 334 70.32 10.61 12.06
CA ALA A 334 69.62 9.30 12.18
C ALA A 334 68.41 9.21 13.14
N ASP A 335 67.23 8.87 12.59
CA ASP A 335 66.00 8.29 13.23
C ASP A 335 64.97 7.95 12.11
N ASP A 336 63.83 7.30 12.38
CA ASP A 336 63.65 5.83 12.39
C ASP A 336 62.24 5.45 11.84
N SER A 337 62.07 4.16 11.53
CA SER A 337 60.95 3.31 11.08
C SER A 337 59.47 3.72 11.27
N GLY A 338 58.63 3.23 10.34
CA GLY A 338 57.15 3.26 10.29
C GLY A 338 56.69 3.63 8.87
N ASP A 339 56.26 2.73 7.97
CA ASP A 339 55.33 1.59 8.08
C ASP A 339 53.93 1.96 8.57
N ASP A 340 53.09 2.43 7.64
CA ASP A 340 51.75 1.87 7.47
C ASP A 340 51.25 2.06 6.01
N ARG A 341 50.08 1.53 5.68
CA ARG A 341 49.70 1.11 4.30
C ARG A 341 48.67 2.00 3.58
N ASP A 342 48.50 1.71 2.29
CA ASP A 342 47.29 2.04 1.53
C ASP A 342 46.01 1.55 2.24
N GLU A 343 44.97 2.39 2.29
CA GLU A 343 43.62 1.92 1.97
C GLU A 343 42.77 3.04 1.35
N VAL A 344 41.78 2.67 0.53
CA VAL A 344 41.03 3.57 -0.36
C VAL A 344 39.53 3.38 -0.16
N ALA A 345 38.83 4.37 0.40
CA ALA A 345 37.36 4.48 0.35
C ALA A 345 36.88 5.92 0.66
N PRO A 346 35.76 6.39 0.05
CA PRO A 346 35.17 7.70 0.34
C PRO A 346 34.09 7.65 1.43
N SER A 347 33.84 8.77 2.09
CA SER A 347 32.71 8.95 3.01
C SER A 347 31.54 9.71 2.34
N GLU A 348 30.77 9.02 1.49
CA GLU A 348 29.44 9.51 1.11
C GLU A 348 28.45 9.26 2.27
N ALA A 349 28.21 10.30 3.08
CA ALA A 349 27.08 10.31 4.01
C ALA A 349 25.82 10.74 3.26
N ALA A 350 25.14 9.76 2.65
CA ALA A 350 23.92 10.01 1.88
C ALA A 350 22.81 10.65 2.71
N ALA A 351 21.98 11.48 2.07
CA ALA A 351 20.75 11.96 2.68
C ALA A 351 19.78 10.77 2.86
N SER A 352 19.38 10.51 4.10
CA SER A 352 18.32 9.56 4.42
C SER A 352 16.96 10.20 4.16
N ASP A 353 16.57 10.26 2.89
CA ASP A 353 15.20 10.57 2.50
C ASP A 353 14.31 9.38 2.93
N ALA A 354 13.47 9.62 3.94
CA ALA A 354 12.70 8.59 4.63
C ALA A 354 11.20 8.83 4.39
N ASP A 355 10.79 8.67 3.13
CA ASP A 355 9.39 8.76 2.72
C ASP A 355 8.55 7.66 3.40
N GLN A 356 7.72 8.06 4.36
CA GLN A 356 6.67 7.23 4.94
C GLN A 356 5.32 7.87 4.60
N PRO A 357 4.48 7.20 3.80
CA PRO A 357 3.08 7.60 3.66
C PRO A 357 2.32 7.20 4.92
N ASP A 358 2.03 8.18 5.78
CA ASP A 358 1.05 8.03 6.85
C ASP A 358 -0.34 8.43 6.32
N ASP A 359 -1.34 7.59 6.56
CA ASP A 359 -2.61 7.61 5.82
C ASP A 359 -3.81 7.91 6.73
N ALA A 360 -4.80 8.60 6.17
CA ALA A 360 -6.11 8.92 6.74
C ALA A 360 -6.19 9.66 8.10
N GLN A 361 -6.53 10.96 8.03
CA GLN A 361 -7.79 11.42 8.65
C GLN A 361 -8.32 12.73 8.02
N PRO A 362 -9.60 12.78 7.57
CA PRO A 362 -10.20 14.00 7.04
C PRO A 362 -10.86 14.85 8.15
N THR A 363 -10.51 16.13 8.22
CA THR A 363 -11.23 17.12 9.04
C THR A 363 -12.42 17.70 8.27
N ALA A 364 -13.60 17.72 8.88
CA ALA A 364 -14.81 18.29 8.27
C ALA A 364 -14.95 19.79 8.59
N GLU A 365 -15.35 20.57 7.59
CA GLU A 365 -15.96 21.90 7.76
C GLU A 365 -17.04 22.13 6.67
N ALA A 366 -17.96 23.08 6.86
CA ALA A 366 -19.32 23.01 6.31
C ALA A 366 -19.63 23.90 5.09
N ALA A 367 -20.70 23.54 4.36
CA ALA A 367 -21.45 24.43 3.45
C ALA A 367 -22.92 23.92 3.27
N ASP A 368 -23.87 24.83 3.09
CA ASP A 368 -25.31 24.57 2.97
C ASP A 368 -25.79 24.16 1.55
N GLY A 369 -27.01 23.61 1.42
CA GLY A 369 -27.65 23.47 0.09
C GLY A 369 -28.95 22.63 -0.02
N GLN A 370 -30.10 23.24 0.31
CA GLN A 370 -31.50 22.99 -0.14
C GLN A 370 -32.00 21.60 -0.65
N GLY A 371 -33.12 21.16 -0.04
CA GLY A 371 -34.27 20.47 -0.70
C GLY A 371 -34.19 18.93 -0.80
N ASP A 372 -35.30 18.18 -0.78
CA ASP A 372 -36.69 18.51 -0.40
C ASP A 372 -37.47 17.19 -0.08
N ASP A 373 -38.72 17.29 0.38
CA ASP A 373 -39.76 16.24 0.45
C ASP A 373 -39.48 14.91 1.21
N ALA A 374 -39.92 14.82 2.47
CA ALA A 374 -40.50 13.58 3.06
C ALA A 374 -41.37 13.85 4.32
N GLU A 375 -42.42 13.06 4.47
CA GLU A 375 -43.53 13.22 5.45
C GLU A 375 -43.15 13.18 6.94
N GLY A 376 -43.93 13.89 7.76
CA GLY A 376 -44.02 13.70 9.22
C GLY A 376 -45.42 14.07 9.72
N VAL A 377 -46.20 13.07 10.16
CA VAL A 377 -47.57 13.25 10.66
C VAL A 377 -47.59 13.15 12.19
N ASP A 378 -48.10 14.16 12.86
CA ASP A 378 -48.31 14.16 14.31
C ASP A 378 -49.45 13.21 14.72
N THR A 379 -49.21 12.42 15.76
CA THR A 379 -50.28 11.86 16.61
C THR A 379 -49.88 11.96 18.07
N ASP A 380 -50.28 13.06 18.72
CA ASP A 380 -50.21 13.19 20.17
C ASP A 380 -51.06 12.14 20.88
N GLY A 381 -50.62 11.73 22.08
CA GLY A 381 -51.39 10.88 22.98
C GLY A 381 -51.94 11.67 24.15
N GLU A 382 -53.24 11.55 24.42
CA GLU A 382 -53.83 11.96 25.69
C GLU A 382 -54.20 10.75 26.57
N SER A 383 -54.28 11.03 27.89
CA SER A 383 -54.30 10.01 28.93
C SER A 383 -55.69 9.81 29.54
N SER A 384 -55.94 8.64 30.15
CA SER A 384 -57.09 8.47 31.04
C SER A 384 -56.83 7.46 32.15
N SER A 385 -56.95 7.97 33.39
CA SER A 385 -57.46 7.30 34.59
C SER A 385 -57.06 5.84 34.86
N TYR A 386 -56.19 5.66 35.86
CA TYR A 386 -56.19 4.45 36.69
C TYR A 386 -56.44 4.84 38.15
N GLY A 387 -57.59 4.41 38.68
CA GLY A 387 -57.94 4.53 40.09
C GLY A 387 -57.39 3.38 40.92
N SER A 388 -57.13 3.65 42.20
CA SER A 388 -56.66 2.67 43.18
C SER A 388 -57.74 1.68 43.62
N ASP A 389 -57.34 0.45 43.92
CA ASP A 389 -57.75 -0.20 45.17
C ASP A 389 -56.74 -1.30 45.59
N GLU A 390 -56.30 -1.27 46.84
CA GLU A 390 -55.51 -2.32 47.49
C GLU A 390 -56.39 -3.09 48.50
N SER A 391 -56.46 -4.42 48.41
CA SER A 391 -56.76 -5.22 49.62
C SER A 391 -56.44 -6.72 49.53
N SER A 392 -56.01 -7.23 50.69
CA SER A 392 -55.97 -8.63 51.18
C SER A 392 -55.50 -9.76 50.22
N TYR A 393 -54.36 -10.40 50.45
CA TYR A 393 -53.98 -11.33 51.55
C TYR A 393 -54.74 -12.68 51.63
N TYR A 394 -53.96 -13.75 51.40
CA TYR A 394 -54.13 -15.17 51.78
C TYR A 394 -55.48 -15.90 51.55
N GLN A 395 -55.40 -17.00 50.80
CA GLN A 395 -55.54 -18.33 51.43
C GLN A 395 -54.69 -19.42 50.73
N ARG A 396 -54.55 -20.58 51.38
CA ARG A 396 -53.60 -21.68 51.06
C ARG A 396 -54.28 -23.03 51.34
N SER A 397 -53.82 -24.11 50.69
CA SER A 397 -54.29 -25.51 50.79
C SER A 397 -55.61 -25.78 50.04
N ALA A 398 -55.95 -27.00 49.59
CA ALA A 398 -55.30 -28.33 49.66
C ALA A 398 -55.44 -29.01 48.26
N ALA A 399 -54.49 -29.78 47.72
CA ALA A 399 -54.13 -31.18 48.02
C ALA A 399 -55.25 -32.23 47.75
N SER A 400 -54.85 -33.37 47.17
CA SER A 400 -55.67 -34.41 46.52
C SER A 400 -56.23 -34.01 45.14
N ASP A 401 -56.37 -34.90 44.15
CA ASP A 401 -56.37 -36.38 44.22
C ASP A 401 -55.47 -37.09 43.18
N LYS A 402 -55.35 -38.42 43.27
CA LYS A 402 -54.67 -39.32 42.31
C LYS A 402 -55.63 -40.40 41.78
N VAL A 403 -55.17 -41.18 40.80
CA VAL A 403 -55.84 -42.34 40.15
C VAL A 403 -56.90 -41.92 39.11
N GLY A 404 -56.93 -42.48 37.89
CA GLY A 404 -55.98 -43.41 37.25
C GLY A 404 -56.48 -43.97 35.91
N ALA A 405 -55.73 -44.95 35.38
CA ALA A 405 -56.05 -45.84 34.25
C ALA A 405 -56.18 -45.26 32.82
N THR A 406 -55.11 -45.43 32.02
CA THR A 406 -55.22 -45.91 30.62
C THR A 406 -53.96 -46.61 30.11
N ARG A 407 -54.10 -47.89 29.75
CA ARG A 407 -53.39 -48.64 28.68
C ARG A 407 -51.89 -48.37 28.48
N ARG A 408 -51.04 -49.30 28.90
CA ARG A 408 -50.70 -50.46 28.06
C ARG A 408 -50.20 -51.64 28.88
#